data_AF-A0A2L2T2E9-F1
#
_entry.id   AF-A0A2L2T2E9-F1
#
_cell.length_a   1.000
_cell.length_b   1.000
_cell.length_c   1.000
_cell.angle_alpha   90.00
_cell.angle_beta   90.00
_cell.angle_gamma   90.00
#
_symmetry.space_group_name_H-M   'P 1'
#
loop_
_entity.id
_entity.type
_entity.pdbx_description
1 polymer ?
#
loop_
_entity_poly.entity_id
_entity_poly.type
_entity_poly.pdbx_seq_one_letter_code
_entity_poly.pdbx_strand_id
1 'polypeptide(L)'
;MSYNADEFNWGSDVEFMDARTGPLTNAIETNLTLFRNRGGKMIVHAGWADPNISPQWPMKHVEAITRDTLGKEVTIAENVFVKLVMIPGGGHCGSMNAKYPYVPAQYDFTSALIDWVEKGTEPMAGIESWGPENGENRTRRLLYMAADCEVE
;
A
#
# COMPACT_ATOMS: atom_id res chain seq x y z
N MET A 1 -5.72 15.28 31.14
CA MET A 1 -6.00 13.85 30.85
C MET A 1 -4.81 13.05 31.35
N SER A 2 -5.04 12.02 32.16
CA SER A 2 -4.00 11.21 32.83
C SER A 2 -4.11 9.74 32.43
N TYR A 3 -4.07 9.44 31.13
CA TYR A 3 -4.13 8.08 30.62
C TYR A 3 -2.79 7.34 30.87
N ASN A 4 -2.84 6.11 31.36
CA ASN A 4 -1.67 5.24 31.57
C ASN A 4 -1.62 4.15 30.49
N ALA A 5 -0.61 4.17 29.62
CA ALA A 5 -0.50 3.21 28.53
C ALA A 5 -0.16 1.78 29.00
N ASP A 6 0.43 1.62 30.18
CA ASP A 6 0.80 0.31 30.73
C ASP A 6 -0.42 -0.52 31.18
N GLU A 7 -1.58 0.14 31.34
CA GLU A 7 -2.85 -0.49 31.71
C GLU A 7 -3.74 -0.79 30.49
N PHE A 8 -3.23 -0.61 29.27
CA PHE A 8 -4.00 -0.81 28.04
C PHE A 8 -4.58 -2.23 27.97
N ASN A 9 -5.89 -2.32 27.80
CA ASN A 9 -6.62 -3.56 27.64
C ASN A 9 -7.04 -3.74 26.16
N TRP A 10 -6.41 -4.72 25.49
CA TRP A 10 -6.64 -5.02 24.07
C TRP A 10 -8.09 -5.37 23.70
N GLY A 11 -8.93 -5.77 24.66
CA GLY A 11 -10.35 -6.00 24.42
C GLY A 11 -11.15 -4.71 24.54
N SER A 12 -11.25 -4.19 25.76
CA SER A 12 -12.14 -3.06 26.06
C SER A 12 -11.70 -1.75 25.43
N ASP A 13 -10.39 -1.48 25.36
CA ASP A 13 -9.90 -0.19 24.90
C ASP A 13 -9.92 -0.13 23.37
N VAL A 14 -9.67 -1.25 22.69
CA VAL A 14 -9.85 -1.36 21.23
C VAL A 14 -11.32 -1.22 20.88
N GLU A 15 -12.22 -1.94 21.55
CA GLU A 15 -13.66 -1.84 21.31
C GLU A 15 -14.17 -0.41 21.55
N PHE A 16 -13.70 0.24 22.61
CA PHE A 16 -14.02 1.64 22.89
C PHE A 16 -13.55 2.58 21.78
N MET A 17 -12.31 2.43 21.30
CA MET A 17 -11.76 3.23 20.22
C MET A 17 -12.46 2.97 18.89
N ASP A 18 -12.74 1.70 18.56
CA ASP A 18 -13.48 1.33 17.36
C ASP A 18 -14.89 1.90 17.36
N ALA A 19 -15.57 1.92 18.51
CA ALA A 19 -16.89 2.53 18.61
C ALA A 19 -16.85 4.07 18.55
N ARG A 20 -15.82 4.70 19.12
CA ARG A 20 -15.79 6.17 19.31
C ARG A 20 -15.09 6.93 18.19
N THR A 21 -13.95 6.43 17.73
CA THR A 21 -13.12 7.08 16.70
C THR A 21 -13.15 6.33 15.39
N GLY A 22 -13.34 5.00 15.41
CA GLY A 22 -13.36 4.16 14.21
C GLY A 22 -14.21 4.71 13.05
N PRO A 23 -15.48 5.11 13.26
CA PRO A 23 -16.34 5.65 12.19
C PRO A 23 -15.84 6.96 11.58
N LEU A 24 -14.92 7.66 12.25
CA LEU A 24 -14.39 8.96 11.83
C LEU A 24 -13.01 8.84 11.19
N THR A 25 -12.23 7.82 11.56
CA THR A 25 -10.81 7.73 11.19
C THR A 25 -10.44 6.49 10.39
N ASN A 26 -11.20 5.39 10.51
CA ASN A 26 -10.83 4.14 9.86
C ASN A 26 -11.11 4.22 8.35
N ALA A 27 -10.06 4.15 7.54
CA ALA A 27 -10.15 4.09 6.09
C ALA A 27 -10.12 2.64 5.57
N ILE A 28 -11.07 1.82 6.05
CA ILE A 28 -11.09 0.36 5.83
C ILE A 28 -12.17 -0.12 4.85
N GLU A 29 -12.87 0.79 4.17
CA GLU A 29 -13.85 0.45 3.13
C GLU A 29 -13.19 -0.36 2.01
N THR A 30 -13.88 -1.40 1.53
CA THR A 30 -13.39 -2.32 0.49
C THR A 30 -14.20 -2.20 -0.79
N ASN A 31 -15.46 -1.80 -0.72
CA ASN A 31 -16.28 -1.61 -1.90
C ASN A 31 -16.05 -0.21 -2.50
N LEU A 32 -15.17 -0.15 -3.49
CA LEU A 32 -14.82 1.06 -4.22
C LEU A 32 -15.56 1.18 -5.56
N THR A 33 -16.75 0.56 -5.69
CA THR A 33 -17.53 0.55 -6.95
C THR A 33 -17.80 1.97 -7.47
N LEU A 34 -18.16 2.91 -6.58
CA LEU A 34 -18.42 4.29 -6.98
C LEU A 34 -17.15 5.01 -7.47
N PHE A 35 -16.01 4.79 -6.82
CA PHE A 35 -14.72 5.33 -7.24
C PHE A 35 -14.33 4.79 -8.61
N ARG A 36 -14.43 3.47 -8.80
CA ARG A 36 -14.16 2.79 -10.08
C ARG A 36 -15.06 3.31 -11.20
N ASN A 37 -16.37 3.39 -10.96
CA ASN A 37 -17.34 3.80 -11.97
C ASN A 37 -17.18 5.26 -12.42
N ARG A 38 -16.51 6.09 -11.62
CA ARG A 38 -16.12 7.47 -11.98
C ARG A 38 -14.77 7.53 -12.72
N GLY A 39 -14.17 6.39 -13.04
CA GLY A 39 -12.86 6.31 -13.70
C GLY A 39 -11.68 6.47 -12.74
N GLY A 40 -11.89 6.40 -11.42
CA GLY A 40 -10.84 6.55 -10.42
C GLY A 40 -9.74 5.48 -10.56
N LYS A 41 -8.49 5.90 -10.40
CA LYS A 41 -7.29 5.05 -10.39
C LYS A 41 -6.51 5.26 -9.09
N MET A 42 -5.97 4.20 -8.52
CA MET A 42 -5.23 4.24 -7.26
C MET A 42 -3.97 3.39 -7.34
N ILE A 43 -2.86 3.95 -6.87
CA ILE A 43 -1.62 3.20 -6.61
C ILE A 43 -1.40 3.21 -5.11
N VAL A 44 -1.36 2.03 -4.50
CA VAL A 44 -1.00 1.81 -3.09
C VAL A 44 0.44 1.33 -3.07
N HIS A 45 1.27 1.87 -2.17
CA HIS A 45 2.63 1.38 -1.99
C HIS A 45 2.95 1.18 -0.51
N ALA A 46 3.79 0.19 -0.21
CA ALA A 46 4.26 -0.09 1.15
C ALA A 46 5.64 -0.74 1.14
N GLY A 47 6.38 -0.58 2.24
CA GLY A 47 7.67 -1.21 2.45
C GLY A 47 7.55 -2.62 3.03
N TRP A 48 8.29 -3.59 2.48
CA TRP A 48 8.35 -4.94 3.05
C TRP A 48 9.01 -4.99 4.44
N ALA A 49 9.86 -4.01 4.74
CA ALA A 49 10.61 -3.90 5.99
C ALA A 49 10.17 -2.67 6.80
N ASP A 50 8.89 -2.29 6.71
CA ASP A 50 8.28 -1.26 7.54
C ASP A 50 8.15 -1.75 9.00
N PRO A 51 8.81 -1.09 9.97
CA PRO A 51 8.70 -1.46 11.38
C PRO A 51 7.43 -0.94 12.07
N ASN A 52 6.72 0.01 11.45
CA ASN A 52 5.60 0.73 12.05
C ASN A 52 4.24 0.18 11.58
N ILE A 53 4.11 -0.10 10.27
CA ILE A 53 2.89 -0.65 9.69
C ILE A 53 3.20 -2.01 9.07
N SER A 54 2.42 -3.03 9.44
CA SER A 54 2.61 -4.37 8.90
C SER A 54 2.44 -4.39 7.38
N PRO A 55 3.41 -4.93 6.62
CA PRO A 55 3.30 -5.04 5.15
C PRO A 55 2.14 -5.94 4.70
N GLN A 56 1.65 -6.82 5.58
CA GLN A 56 0.50 -7.68 5.28
C GLN A 56 -0.82 -6.91 5.18
N TRP A 57 -0.93 -5.76 5.83
CA TRP A 57 -2.17 -4.98 5.86
C TRP A 57 -2.57 -4.45 4.48
N PRO A 58 -1.73 -3.70 3.74
CA PRO A 58 -2.07 -3.22 2.41
C PRO A 58 -2.33 -4.36 1.41
N MET A 59 -1.65 -5.50 1.57
CA MET A 59 -1.90 -6.70 0.76
C MET A 59 -3.33 -7.21 0.94
N LYS A 60 -3.73 -7.48 2.20
CA LYS A 60 -5.06 -7.96 2.53
C LYS A 60 -6.15 -6.96 2.15
N HIS A 61 -5.89 -5.66 2.35
CA HIS A 61 -6.87 -4.61 2.04
C HIS A 61 -7.08 -4.45 0.53
N VAL A 62 -6.01 -4.46 -0.27
CA VAL A 62 -6.14 -4.40 -1.74
C VAL A 62 -6.76 -5.68 -2.29
N GLU A 63 -6.48 -6.85 -1.70
CA GLU A 63 -7.18 -8.10 -2.04
C GLU A 63 -8.69 -7.98 -1.78
N ALA A 64 -9.07 -7.53 -0.59
CA ALA A 64 -10.46 -7.34 -0.23
C ALA A 64 -11.14 -6.31 -1.14
N ILE A 65 -10.49 -5.18 -1.43
CA ILE A 65 -10.99 -4.19 -2.40
C ILE A 65 -11.25 -4.82 -3.77
N THR A 66 -10.30 -5.63 -4.24
CA THR A 66 -10.38 -6.32 -5.53
C THR A 66 -11.61 -7.22 -5.55
N ARG A 67 -11.75 -8.09 -4.55
CA ARG A 67 -12.81 -9.09 -4.48
C ARG A 67 -14.19 -8.48 -4.26
N ASP A 68 -14.28 -7.42 -3.46
CA ASP A 68 -15.54 -6.76 -3.12
C ASP A 68 -16.02 -5.77 -4.20
N THR A 69 -15.10 -5.24 -5.01
CA THR A 69 -15.43 -4.28 -6.09
C THR A 69 -15.56 -4.95 -7.47
N LEU A 70 -14.73 -5.96 -7.78
CA LEU A 70 -14.64 -6.57 -9.11
C LEU A 70 -15.24 -7.98 -9.18
N GLY A 71 -15.38 -8.65 -8.04
CA GLY A 71 -15.91 -10.01 -7.95
C GLY A 71 -14.95 -10.96 -7.24
N LYS A 72 -15.49 -12.00 -6.59
CA LYS A 72 -14.75 -12.85 -5.65
C LYS A 72 -13.60 -13.67 -6.26
N GLU A 73 -13.64 -13.90 -7.56
CA GLU A 73 -12.64 -14.67 -8.33
C GLU A 73 -11.53 -13.78 -8.92
N VAL A 74 -11.64 -12.45 -8.84
CA VAL A 74 -10.66 -11.53 -9.40
C VAL A 74 -9.47 -11.40 -8.45
N THR A 75 -8.27 -11.62 -8.96
CA THR A 75 -7.03 -11.50 -8.20
C THR A 75 -6.49 -10.07 -8.19
N ILE A 76 -5.58 -9.76 -7.24
CA ILE A 76 -4.92 -8.44 -7.17
C ILE A 76 -4.23 -8.08 -8.50
N ALA A 77 -3.63 -9.08 -9.17
CA ALA A 77 -2.96 -8.90 -10.45
C ALA A 77 -3.91 -8.37 -11.54
N GLU A 78 -5.15 -8.85 -11.52
CA GLU A 78 -6.21 -8.53 -12.49
C GLU A 78 -6.98 -7.25 -12.13
N ASN A 79 -6.66 -6.60 -11.02
CA ASN A 79 -7.37 -5.39 -10.61
C ASN A 79 -7.13 -4.25 -11.61
N VAL A 80 -8.20 -3.76 -12.26
CA VAL A 80 -8.12 -2.77 -13.35
C VAL A 80 -8.09 -1.30 -12.90
N PHE A 81 -8.14 -1.03 -11.59
CA PHE A 81 -8.24 0.34 -11.07
C PHE A 81 -7.44 0.61 -9.78
N VAL A 82 -7.01 -0.43 -9.09
CA VAL A 82 -6.08 -0.34 -7.95
C VAL A 82 -4.86 -1.19 -8.25
N LYS A 83 -3.67 -0.65 -8.00
CA LYS A 83 -2.40 -1.40 -8.07
C LYS A 83 -1.66 -1.29 -6.76
N LEU A 84 -1.10 -2.40 -6.29
CA LEU A 84 -0.26 -2.47 -5.10
C LEU A 84 1.21 -2.63 -5.51
N VAL A 85 2.09 -1.78 -4.96
CA VAL A 85 3.54 -1.84 -5.15
C VAL A 85 4.22 -2.09 -3.81
N MET A 86 4.82 -3.26 -3.64
CA MET A 86 5.58 -3.58 -2.43
C MET A 86 7.06 -3.31 -2.67
N ILE A 87 7.70 -2.52 -1.80
CA ILE A 87 9.08 -2.05 -1.94
C ILE A 87 10.01 -3.00 -1.17
N PRO A 88 10.85 -3.81 -1.84
CA PRO A 88 11.74 -4.74 -1.17
C PRO A 88 12.79 -4.01 -0.33
N GLY A 89 12.87 -4.33 0.96
CA GLY A 89 13.74 -3.66 1.91
C GLY A 89 13.30 -2.24 2.29
N GLY A 90 12.22 -1.72 1.71
CA GLY A 90 11.67 -0.42 2.08
C GLY A 90 11.06 -0.44 3.48
N GLY A 91 11.24 0.64 4.25
CA GLY A 91 10.59 0.93 5.52
C GLY A 91 9.37 1.85 5.40
N HIS A 92 9.13 2.65 6.44
CA HIS A 92 7.82 3.26 6.73
C HIS A 92 7.22 4.22 5.70
N CYS A 93 8.00 4.76 4.78
CA CYS A 93 7.50 5.57 3.67
C CYS A 93 8.33 5.37 2.39
N GLY A 94 9.07 4.25 2.27
CA GLY A 94 10.07 4.09 1.22
C GLY A 94 11.38 3.56 1.76
N SER A 95 12.50 4.27 1.59
CA SER A 95 13.82 3.82 2.06
C SER A 95 14.05 3.90 3.57
N MET A 96 13.07 4.40 4.36
CA MET A 96 13.20 4.70 5.81
C MET A 96 13.41 3.45 6.68
N ASN A 97 14.52 2.77 6.47
CA ASN A 97 15.01 1.62 7.20
C ASN A 97 16.54 1.64 7.14
N ALA A 98 17.17 2.04 8.25
CA ALA A 98 18.63 2.15 8.35
C ALA A 98 19.39 0.82 8.10
N LYS A 99 18.70 -0.33 8.18
CA LYS A 99 19.29 -1.65 7.86
C LYS A 99 19.51 -1.83 6.36
N TYR A 100 18.80 -1.09 5.52
CA TYR A 100 18.79 -1.26 4.07
C TYR A 100 19.07 0.06 3.33
N PRO A 101 20.21 0.73 3.58
CA PRO A 101 20.48 2.08 3.04
C PRO A 101 20.74 2.10 1.52
N TYR A 102 20.81 0.92 0.89
CA TYR A 102 20.94 0.72 -0.55
C TYR A 102 19.59 0.63 -1.29
N VAL A 103 18.47 0.69 -0.57
CA VAL A 103 17.12 0.70 -1.15
C VAL A 103 16.85 2.09 -1.72
N PRO A 104 16.39 2.21 -2.98
CA PRO A 104 15.99 3.50 -3.56
C PRO A 104 14.98 4.24 -2.69
N ALA A 105 15.17 5.55 -2.50
CA ALA A 105 14.30 6.41 -1.67
C ALA A 105 13.27 7.21 -2.47
N GLN A 106 13.47 7.34 -3.78
CA GLN A 106 12.62 8.10 -4.67
C GLN A 106 11.90 7.16 -5.63
N TYR A 107 10.63 7.48 -5.93
CA TYR A 107 9.74 6.66 -6.74
C TYR A 107 8.91 7.56 -7.65
N ASP A 108 8.78 7.21 -8.93
CA ASP A 108 7.97 7.98 -9.88
C ASP A 108 6.51 7.51 -9.93
N PHE A 109 5.84 7.47 -8.77
CA PHE A 109 4.43 7.10 -8.70
C PHE A 109 3.52 8.13 -9.39
N THR A 110 3.88 9.41 -9.32
CA THR A 110 3.07 10.52 -9.84
C THR A 110 2.96 10.45 -11.36
N SER A 111 4.07 10.28 -12.08
CA SER A 111 4.03 10.20 -13.55
C SER A 111 3.27 8.96 -14.00
N ALA A 112 3.46 7.82 -13.32
CA ALA A 112 2.72 6.59 -13.59
C ALA A 112 1.19 6.78 -13.38
N LEU A 113 0.78 7.50 -12.33
CA LEU A 113 -0.63 7.78 -12.07
C LEU A 113 -1.22 8.75 -13.10
N ILE A 114 -0.48 9.79 -13.48
CA ILE A 114 -0.87 10.75 -14.53
C ILE A 114 -1.11 10.01 -15.85
N ASP A 115 -0.15 9.20 -16.28
CA ASP A 115 -0.29 8.44 -17.52
C ASP A 115 -1.48 7.47 -17.47
N TRP A 116 -1.72 6.84 -16.31
CA TRP A 116 -2.85 5.93 -16.17
C TRP A 116 -4.20 6.63 -16.21
N VAL A 117 -4.31 7.80 -15.55
CA VAL A 117 -5.55 8.58 -15.49
C VAL A 117 -5.83 9.30 -16.81
N GLU A 118 -4.84 9.96 -17.38
CA GLU A 118 -5.04 10.85 -18.53
C GLU A 118 -4.95 10.12 -19.88
N LYS A 119 -4.11 9.08 -19.97
CA LYS A 119 -3.86 8.36 -21.24
C LYS A 119 -4.44 6.95 -21.25
N GLY A 120 -4.94 6.47 -20.11
CA GLY A 120 -5.43 5.10 -19.96
C GLY A 120 -4.31 4.05 -20.00
N THR A 121 -3.05 4.46 -19.94
CA THR A 121 -1.90 3.56 -20.01
C THR A 121 -1.61 3.03 -18.62
N GLU A 122 -2.02 1.79 -18.37
CA GLU A 122 -1.64 1.12 -17.13
C GLU A 122 -0.11 0.96 -17.07
N PRO A 123 0.54 1.30 -15.95
CA PRO A 123 1.99 1.36 -15.84
C PRO A 123 2.68 -0.02 -15.77
N MET A 124 2.30 -0.99 -16.61
CA MET A 124 2.69 -2.42 -16.61
C MET A 124 4.19 -2.71 -16.46
N ALA A 125 5.03 -1.80 -16.94
CA ALA A 125 6.48 -1.94 -16.84
C ALA A 125 7.00 -1.67 -15.41
N GLY A 126 6.16 -1.30 -14.45
CA GLY A 126 6.51 -1.00 -13.07
C GLY A 126 6.93 0.46 -12.86
N ILE A 127 7.18 0.80 -11.59
CA ILE A 127 7.53 2.16 -11.13
C ILE A 127 9.06 2.30 -11.08
N GLU A 128 9.59 3.37 -11.67
CA GLU A 128 11.00 3.69 -11.55
C GLU A 128 11.34 4.15 -10.13
N SER A 129 12.48 3.68 -9.62
CA SER A 129 13.00 4.08 -8.31
C SER A 129 14.50 4.35 -8.37
N TRP A 130 14.96 5.35 -7.63
CA TRP A 130 16.36 5.78 -7.57
C TRP A 130 16.73 6.43 -6.24
N GLY A 131 17.97 6.92 -6.15
CA GLY A 131 18.49 7.70 -5.03
C GLY A 131 18.47 6.97 -3.68
N PRO A 132 19.17 5.83 -3.52
CA PRO A 132 19.41 5.24 -2.22
C PRO A 132 20.07 6.21 -1.23
N GLU A 133 19.77 6.04 0.06
CA GLU A 133 20.30 6.90 1.13
C GLU A 133 21.83 6.80 1.28
N ASN A 134 22.43 5.66 0.94
CA ASN A 134 23.89 5.50 0.98
C ASN A 134 24.64 6.21 -0.16
N GLY A 135 23.95 6.89 -1.07
CA GLY A 135 24.54 7.65 -2.17
C GLY A 135 24.98 6.80 -3.37
N GLU A 136 24.70 5.50 -3.39
CA GLU A 136 24.94 4.68 -4.57
C GLU A 136 24.09 5.15 -5.77
N ASN A 137 24.65 5.08 -6.98
CA ASN A 137 23.85 5.24 -8.19
C ASN A 137 23.16 3.92 -8.55
N ARG A 138 22.06 3.62 -7.88
CA ARG A 138 21.27 2.39 -8.07
C ARG A 138 19.84 2.73 -8.43
N THR A 139 19.33 2.10 -9.48
CA THR A 139 17.92 2.15 -9.86
C THR A 139 17.29 0.77 -9.85
N ARG A 140 16.00 0.68 -9.56
CA ARG A 140 15.20 -0.54 -9.67
C ARG A 140 13.82 -0.21 -10.23
N ARG A 141 13.25 -1.15 -10.96
CA ARG A 141 11.82 -1.12 -11.28
C ARG A 141 11.04 -1.87 -10.22
N LEU A 142 10.08 -1.20 -9.62
CA LEU A 142 9.15 -1.81 -8.66
C LEU A 142 7.95 -2.37 -9.42
N LEU A 143 7.69 -3.66 -9.25
CA LEU A 143 6.60 -4.34 -9.92
C LEU A 143 5.32 -4.26 -9.08
N TYR A 144 4.18 -4.37 -9.76
CA TYR A 144 2.91 -4.56 -9.06
C TYR A 144 2.83 -5.97 -8.52
N MET A 145 2.19 -6.10 -7.37
CA MET A 145 1.94 -7.39 -6.76
C MET A 145 1.08 -8.26 -7.67
N ALA A 146 1.56 -9.47 -7.95
CA ALA A 146 0.80 -10.53 -8.60
C ALA A 146 0.16 -11.45 -7.56
N ALA A 147 -0.84 -12.24 -7.98
CA ALA A 147 -1.62 -13.13 -7.12
C ALA A 147 -0.79 -14.16 -6.33
N ASP A 148 0.44 -14.46 -6.81
CA ASP A 148 1.27 -15.55 -6.28
C ASP A 148 2.51 -15.08 -5.50
N CYS A 149 2.56 -13.81 -5.07
CA CYS A 149 3.63 -13.34 -4.16
C CYS A 149 3.23 -13.55 -2.68
N GLU A 150 2.88 -14.78 -2.31
CA GLU A 150 2.92 -15.16 -0.89
C GLU A 150 4.37 -15.45 -0.50
N VAL A 151 4.82 -14.81 0.57
CA VAL A 151 6.11 -15.11 1.21
C VAL A 151 5.85 -16.33 2.10
N GLU A 152 6.28 -17.51 1.66
CA GLU A 152 6.49 -18.68 2.54
C GLU A 152 7.53 -18.37 3.62
#